data_AF-A0A495YFU5-F1
#
_entry.id   AF-A0A495YFU5-F1
#
_cell.length_a   1.000
_cell.length_b   1.000
_cell.length_c   1.000
_cell.angle_alpha   90.00
_cell.angle_beta   90.00
_cell.angle_gamma   90.00
#
_symmetry.space_group_name_H-M   'P 1'
#
loop_
_entity.id
_entity.type
_entity.pdbx_description
1 polymer ?
#
loop_
_entity_poly.entity_id
_entity_poly.type
_entity_poly.pdbx_seq_one_letter_code
_entity_poly.pdbx_strand_id
1 'polypeptide(L)'
;MHDNRSRDVWVRRLFEKAVLGFACVELQPIGWRVRGGAHIDWQMSAASDGIAEILPGMITDIIMDDLGAGRRLVIDTKFTSVLGSSRFGGASLKSQYLYQMYTYLRSQEGLDSLWDQASGLFLHPAVDVRIRESVTIQGHAIAFATVDLAQGARTVRAELCDILSGTDWGGALERAN
;
A
#
# COMPACT_ATOMS: atom_id res chain seq x y z
N MET A 1 4.74 -7.99 -33.64
CA MET A 1 5.02 -7.23 -32.40
C MET A 1 3.94 -7.55 -31.40
N HIS A 2 4.21 -8.39 -30.39
CA HIS A 2 3.28 -8.62 -29.29
C HIS A 2 3.26 -7.39 -28.39
N ASP A 3 2.08 -6.90 -28.04
CA ASP A 3 1.91 -5.73 -27.18
C ASP A 3 2.32 -6.06 -25.73
N ASN A 4 3.52 -5.61 -25.34
CA ASN A 4 4.07 -5.81 -24.01
C ASN A 4 3.28 -5.04 -22.94
N ARG A 5 2.64 -3.92 -23.30
CA ARG A 5 1.88 -3.07 -22.37
C ARG A 5 0.63 -3.76 -21.84
N SER A 6 -0.10 -4.48 -22.70
CA SER A 6 -1.28 -5.25 -22.30
C SER A 6 -0.95 -6.34 -21.27
N ARG A 7 0.22 -6.98 -21.41
CA ARG A 7 0.68 -8.04 -20.50
C ARG A 7 1.07 -7.48 -19.14
N ASP A 8 1.83 -6.39 -19.10
CA ASP A 8 2.24 -5.76 -17.84
C ASP A 8 1.02 -5.28 -17.03
N VAL A 9 0.01 -4.72 -17.70
CA VAL A 9 -1.27 -4.33 -17.07
C VAL A 9 -2.01 -5.55 -16.54
N TRP A 10 -2.04 -6.65 -17.28
CA TRP A 10 -2.70 -7.89 -16.84
C TRP A 10 -2.03 -8.48 -15.61
N VAL A 11 -0.70 -8.59 -15.59
CA VAL A 11 0.02 -9.17 -14.44
C VAL A 11 -0.13 -8.30 -13.20
N ARG A 12 -0.10 -6.97 -13.34
CA ARG A 12 -0.36 -6.05 -12.21
C ARG A 12 -1.74 -6.31 -11.60
N ARG A 13 -2.78 -6.37 -12.44
CA ARG A 13 -4.16 -6.65 -11.99
C ARG A 13 -4.31 -8.04 -11.37
N LEU A 14 -3.58 -9.03 -11.88
CA LEU A 14 -3.58 -10.37 -11.30
C LEU A 14 -2.99 -10.35 -9.90
N PHE A 15 -1.84 -9.70 -9.71
CA PHE A 15 -1.20 -9.58 -8.40
C PHE A 15 -2.07 -8.80 -7.41
N GLU A 16 -2.62 -7.66 -7.82
CA GLU A 16 -3.59 -6.88 -7.04
C GLU A 16 -4.75 -7.74 -6.54
N LYS A 17 -5.41 -8.48 -7.46
CA LYS A 17 -6.52 -9.38 -7.12
C LYS A 17 -6.11 -10.55 -6.24
N ALA A 18 -4.90 -11.07 -6.42
CA ALA A 18 -4.38 -12.16 -5.59
C ALA A 18 -4.17 -11.69 -4.14
N VAL A 19 -3.58 -10.52 -3.94
CA VAL A 19 -3.39 -9.93 -2.61
C VAL A 19 -4.74 -9.61 -1.96
N LEU A 20 -5.67 -9.00 -2.71
CA LEU A 20 -7.02 -8.72 -2.22
C LEU A 20 -7.76 -9.99 -1.80
N GLY A 21 -7.77 -11.01 -2.66
CA GLY A 21 -8.43 -12.29 -2.38
C GLY A 21 -7.82 -12.98 -1.17
N PHE A 22 -6.49 -12.96 -1.05
CA PHE A 22 -5.77 -13.46 0.11
C PHE A 22 -6.19 -12.75 1.40
N ALA A 23 -6.17 -11.42 1.40
CA ALA A 23 -6.56 -10.62 2.56
C ALA A 23 -8.01 -10.91 2.97
N CYS A 24 -8.93 -11.04 2.02
CA CYS A 24 -10.31 -11.41 2.31
C CYS A 24 -10.41 -12.78 3.02
N VAL A 25 -9.72 -13.79 2.50
CA VAL A 25 -9.78 -15.17 3.03
C VAL A 25 -9.13 -15.28 4.41
N GLU A 26 -7.99 -14.62 4.63
CA GLU A 26 -7.21 -14.78 5.85
C GLU A 26 -7.64 -13.83 6.97
N LEU A 27 -8.05 -12.60 6.64
CA LEU A 27 -8.24 -11.52 7.62
C LEU A 27 -9.71 -11.25 7.96
N GLN A 28 -10.65 -11.43 7.03
CA GLN A 28 -12.07 -11.23 7.35
C GLN A 28 -12.61 -12.18 8.42
N PRO A 29 -12.23 -13.48 8.46
CA PRO A 29 -12.68 -14.39 9.51
C PRO A 29 -12.25 -14.00 10.91
N ILE A 30 -11.16 -13.22 11.04
CA ILE A 30 -10.67 -12.70 12.33
C ILE A 30 -11.17 -11.27 12.61
N GLY A 31 -12.17 -10.80 11.86
CA GLY A 31 -12.89 -9.55 12.14
C GLY A 31 -12.38 -8.32 11.39
N TRP A 32 -11.41 -8.46 10.47
CA TRP A 32 -10.93 -7.34 9.68
C TRP A 32 -11.91 -6.99 8.57
N ARG A 33 -12.02 -5.71 8.22
CA ARG A 33 -12.75 -5.28 7.02
C ARG A 33 -11.77 -5.06 5.88
N VAL A 34 -11.99 -5.72 4.75
CA VAL A 34 -11.13 -5.62 3.56
C VAL A 34 -11.96 -5.08 2.40
N ARG A 35 -11.43 -4.07 1.70
CA ARG A 35 -12.07 -3.41 0.54
C ARG A 35 -11.05 -3.31 -0.59
N GLY A 36 -11.44 -3.67 -1.80
CA GLY A 36 -10.62 -3.53 -3.01
C GLY A 36 -11.10 -2.39 -3.90
N GLY A 37 -10.18 -1.76 -4.64
CA GLY A 37 -10.50 -0.69 -5.60
C GLY A 37 -11.22 0.49 -4.95
N ALA A 38 -10.87 0.82 -3.71
CA ALA A 38 -11.62 1.80 -2.94
C ALA A 38 -11.31 3.22 -3.44
N HIS A 39 -12.37 3.91 -3.85
CA HIS A 39 -12.34 5.33 -4.11
C HIS A 39 -12.31 6.09 -2.78
N ILE A 40 -11.39 7.04 -2.67
CA ILE A 40 -11.33 8.00 -1.58
C ILE A 40 -11.51 9.41 -2.16
N ASP A 41 -12.22 10.26 -1.44
CA ASP A 41 -12.61 11.56 -1.96
C ASP A 41 -11.59 12.64 -1.59
N TRP A 42 -11.43 13.63 -2.47
CA TRP A 42 -10.73 14.84 -2.10
C TRP A 42 -11.59 15.63 -1.11
N GLN A 43 -11.01 15.97 0.04
CA GLN A 43 -11.64 16.89 1.01
C GLN A 43 -11.59 18.33 0.47
N MET A 44 -12.54 18.67 -0.40
CA MET A 44 -12.63 19.99 -1.05
C MET A 44 -13.40 20.98 -0.17
N SER A 45 -12.83 22.15 0.08
CA SER A 45 -13.50 23.27 0.76
C SER A 45 -14.05 24.32 -0.21
N ALA A 46 -13.54 24.36 -1.44
CA ALA A 46 -13.98 25.23 -2.53
C ALA A 46 -13.64 24.59 -3.88
N ALA A 47 -14.42 24.93 -4.91
CA ALA A 47 -14.26 24.42 -6.26
C ALA A 47 -14.62 25.51 -7.28
N SER A 48 -13.88 25.58 -8.40
CA SER A 48 -14.33 26.31 -9.57
C SER A 48 -15.31 25.45 -10.37
N ASP A 49 -16.17 26.08 -11.18
CA ASP A 49 -17.28 25.40 -11.87
C ASP A 49 -16.84 24.20 -12.72
N GLY A 50 -15.64 24.22 -13.29
CA GLY A 50 -15.12 23.14 -14.15
C GLY A 50 -14.23 22.09 -13.49
N ILE A 51 -13.84 22.26 -12.21
CA ILE A 51 -12.79 21.39 -11.64
C ILE A 51 -13.24 19.94 -11.47
N ALA A 52 -14.52 19.70 -11.18
CA ALA A 52 -15.06 18.36 -10.93
C ALA A 52 -14.90 17.41 -12.13
N GLU A 53 -14.85 17.95 -13.36
CA GLU A 53 -14.72 17.16 -14.59
C GLU A 53 -13.27 16.72 -14.86
N ILE A 54 -12.28 17.42 -14.29
CA ILE A 54 -10.85 17.21 -14.58
C ILE A 54 -10.03 16.81 -13.34
N LEU A 55 -10.62 16.89 -12.15
CA LEU A 55 -9.94 16.49 -10.91
C LEU A 55 -9.71 14.97 -10.93
N PRO A 56 -8.46 14.50 -10.75
CA PRO A 56 -8.19 13.08 -10.77
C PRO A 56 -8.82 12.40 -9.55
N GLY A 57 -9.48 11.26 -9.76
CA GLY A 57 -9.93 10.43 -8.65
C GLY A 57 -8.77 9.84 -7.87
N MET A 58 -8.96 9.61 -6.57
CA MET A 58 -8.02 8.83 -5.76
C MET A 58 -8.56 7.41 -5.60
N ILE A 59 -7.87 6.45 -6.21
CA ILE A 59 -8.25 5.04 -6.17
C ILE A 59 -7.09 4.26 -5.57
N THR A 60 -7.39 3.57 -4.49
CA THR A 60 -6.47 2.66 -3.80
C THR A 60 -6.71 1.23 -4.27
N ASP A 61 -5.67 0.39 -4.26
CA ASP A 61 -5.84 -1.01 -4.63
C ASP A 61 -6.60 -1.75 -3.53
N ILE A 62 -6.20 -1.59 -2.26
CA ILE A 62 -6.82 -2.28 -1.12
C ILE A 62 -6.81 -1.36 0.10
N ILE A 63 -7.90 -1.37 0.88
CA ILE A 63 -7.96 -0.80 2.23
C ILE A 63 -8.37 -1.92 3.20
N MET A 64 -7.63 -2.04 4.29
CA MET A 64 -7.93 -2.97 5.38
C MET A 64 -8.10 -2.22 6.68
N ASP A 65 -9.15 -2.55 7.43
CA ASP A 65 -9.39 -2.02 8.77
C ASP A 65 -9.35 -3.16 9.79
N ASP A 66 -8.38 -3.08 10.70
CA ASP A 66 -8.34 -3.88 11.92
C ASP A 66 -9.17 -3.14 12.98
N LEU A 67 -10.44 -3.47 13.06
CA LEU A 67 -11.39 -2.80 13.97
C LEU A 67 -11.07 -3.06 15.44
N GLY A 68 -10.45 -4.20 15.76
CA GLY A 68 -10.10 -4.54 17.13
C GLY A 68 -8.97 -3.67 17.66
N ALA A 69 -7.99 -3.36 16.79
CA ALA A 69 -6.87 -2.48 17.13
C ALA A 69 -7.10 -1.01 16.76
N GLY A 70 -8.18 -0.67 16.06
CA GLY A 70 -8.45 0.69 15.58
C GLY A 70 -7.42 1.16 14.55
N ARG A 71 -6.99 0.29 13.62
CA ARG A 71 -5.96 0.59 12.62
C ARG A 71 -6.49 0.47 11.19
N ARG A 72 -6.03 1.34 10.30
CA ARG A 72 -6.27 1.28 8.86
C ARG A 72 -4.96 1.12 8.10
N LEU A 73 -4.96 0.21 7.14
CA LEU A 73 -3.86 -0.01 6.22
C LEU A 73 -4.33 0.22 4.78
N VAL A 74 -3.74 1.20 4.10
CA VAL A 74 -3.91 1.44 2.66
C VAL A 74 -2.79 0.73 1.93
N ILE A 75 -3.14 -0.11 0.96
CA ILE A 75 -2.18 -0.90 0.18
C ILE A 75 -2.27 -0.49 -1.28
N ASP A 76 -1.11 -0.36 -1.90
CA ASP A 76 -0.95 -0.18 -3.33
C ASP A 76 0.06 -1.23 -3.85
N THR A 77 -0.37 -2.04 -4.80
CA THR A 77 0.42 -3.16 -5.32
C THR A 77 1.21 -2.74 -6.55
N LYS A 78 2.50 -3.06 -6.58
CA LYS A 78 3.41 -2.63 -7.64
C LYS A 78 4.14 -3.81 -8.24
N PHE A 79 3.90 -4.07 -9.53
CA PHE A 79 4.59 -5.12 -10.28
C PHE A 79 5.90 -4.63 -10.92
N THR A 80 6.76 -3.99 -10.12
CA THR A 80 8.10 -3.54 -10.55
C THR A 80 9.07 -3.63 -9.39
N SER A 81 10.39 -3.53 -9.64
CA SER A 81 11.37 -3.40 -8.55
C SER A 81 11.00 -2.25 -7.60
N VAL A 82 11.05 -2.52 -6.29
CA VAL A 82 10.87 -1.53 -5.21
C VAL A 82 11.90 -0.41 -5.34
N LEU A 83 13.15 -0.80 -5.63
CA LEU A 83 14.28 0.10 -5.77
C LEU A 83 14.42 0.57 -7.23
N GLY A 84 14.68 1.86 -7.39
CA GLY A 84 15.12 2.48 -8.63
C GLY A 84 16.55 3.02 -8.53
N SER A 85 17.08 3.46 -9.66
CA SER A 85 18.39 4.12 -9.73
C SER A 85 18.30 5.56 -9.18
N SER A 86 19.15 5.92 -8.23
CA SER A 86 19.21 7.29 -7.70
C SER A 86 20.03 8.22 -8.63
N ARG A 87 19.66 9.51 -8.70
CA ARG A 87 20.43 10.55 -9.44
C ARG A 87 21.82 10.79 -8.85
N PHE A 88 22.07 10.39 -7.60
CA PHE A 88 23.32 10.60 -6.86
C PHE A 88 24.12 9.31 -6.65
N GLY A 89 23.73 8.21 -7.32
CA GLY A 89 24.31 6.87 -7.13
C GLY A 89 23.59 6.08 -6.03
N GLY A 90 23.63 4.75 -6.14
CA GLY A 90 22.94 3.83 -5.21
C GLY A 90 21.47 3.55 -5.55
N ALA A 91 20.86 2.68 -4.76
CA ALA A 91 19.46 2.28 -4.87
C ALA A 91 18.58 3.20 -4.00
N SER A 92 17.43 3.64 -4.51
CA SER A 92 16.49 4.46 -3.76
C SER A 92 15.04 4.04 -4.03
N LEU A 93 14.16 4.27 -3.06
CA LEU A 93 12.72 4.12 -3.24
C LEU A 93 12.24 5.09 -4.33
N LYS A 94 11.31 4.64 -5.17
CA LYS A 94 10.73 5.51 -6.20
C LYS A 94 9.87 6.58 -5.54
N SER A 95 10.30 7.84 -5.63
CA SER A 95 9.62 8.98 -5.00
C SER A 95 8.15 9.10 -5.41
N GLN A 96 7.81 8.75 -6.66
CA GLN A 96 6.42 8.73 -7.15
C GLN A 96 5.50 7.86 -6.28
N TYR A 97 5.99 6.71 -5.79
CA TYR A 97 5.20 5.84 -4.91
C TYR A 97 5.01 6.53 -3.57
N LEU A 98 6.09 7.03 -2.97
CA LEU A 98 6.00 7.74 -1.70
C LEU A 98 5.01 8.91 -1.76
N TYR A 99 5.07 9.74 -2.81
CA TYR A 99 4.16 10.88 -2.98
C TYR A 99 2.70 10.44 -3.18
N GLN A 100 2.47 9.35 -3.90
CA GLN A 100 1.13 8.80 -4.08
C GLN A 100 0.53 8.37 -2.74
N MET A 101 1.24 7.54 -1.96
CA MET A 101 0.75 7.07 -0.66
C MET A 101 0.60 8.23 0.32
N TYR A 102 1.58 9.12 0.37
CA TYR A 102 1.49 10.33 1.19
C TYR A 102 0.22 11.13 0.88
N THR A 103 -0.11 11.30 -0.40
CA THR A 103 -1.35 11.98 -0.82
C THR A 103 -2.59 11.24 -0.31
N TYR A 104 -2.63 9.91 -0.41
CA TYR A 104 -3.75 9.12 0.08
C TYR A 104 -3.94 9.23 1.58
N LEU A 105 -2.86 9.24 2.38
CA LEU A 105 -2.98 9.30 3.83
C LEU A 105 -3.33 10.71 4.30
N ARG A 106 -2.56 11.71 3.87
CA ARG A 106 -2.73 13.10 4.31
C ARG A 106 -4.05 13.72 3.85
N SER A 107 -4.55 13.35 2.67
CA SER A 107 -5.82 13.90 2.17
C SER A 107 -7.05 13.43 2.95
N GLN A 108 -6.91 12.39 3.80
CA GLN A 108 -8.02 11.78 4.54
C GLN A 108 -7.96 12.07 6.05
N GLU A 109 -6.92 12.76 6.53
CA GLU A 109 -6.84 13.25 7.93
C GLU A 109 -8.11 14.04 8.31
N GLY A 110 -8.56 13.88 9.54
CA GLY A 110 -9.73 14.56 10.10
C GLY A 110 -11.09 13.93 9.75
N LEU A 111 -11.13 12.89 8.91
CA LEU A 111 -12.38 12.17 8.61
C LEU A 111 -12.81 11.24 9.75
N ASP A 112 -11.87 10.45 10.27
CA ASP A 112 -12.07 9.56 11.40
C ASP A 112 -10.72 9.18 12.03
N SER A 113 -10.76 8.57 13.23
CA SER A 113 -9.55 8.17 13.95
C SER A 113 -8.74 7.08 13.25
N LEU A 114 -9.35 6.30 12.34
CA LEU A 114 -8.64 5.29 11.56
C LEU A 114 -7.81 5.95 10.48
N TRP A 115 -8.33 7.00 9.83
CA TRP A 115 -7.59 7.80 8.85
C TRP A 115 -6.48 8.60 9.49
N ASP A 116 -6.71 9.19 10.66
CA ASP A 116 -5.69 9.95 11.40
C ASP A 116 -4.46 9.09 11.77
N GLN A 117 -4.65 7.78 11.88
CA GLN A 117 -3.60 6.81 12.20
C GLN A 117 -3.33 5.84 11.05
N ALA A 118 -3.84 6.13 9.85
CA ALA A 118 -3.73 5.21 8.74
C ALA A 118 -2.27 5.00 8.35
N SER A 119 -1.91 3.76 8.05
CA SER A 119 -0.61 3.39 7.52
C SER A 119 -0.72 3.06 6.04
N GLY A 120 0.38 3.24 5.31
CA GLY A 120 0.51 2.89 3.90
C GLY A 120 1.42 1.70 3.71
N LEU A 121 1.14 0.86 2.72
CA LEU A 121 2.00 -0.25 2.30
C LEU A 121 2.10 -0.30 0.78
N PHE A 122 3.33 -0.27 0.27
CA PHE A 122 3.65 -0.73 -1.07
C PHE A 122 4.05 -2.19 -1.03
N LEU A 123 3.27 -3.04 -1.69
CA LEU A 123 3.55 -4.47 -1.79
C LEU A 123 3.99 -4.83 -3.20
N HIS A 124 5.14 -5.49 -3.29
CA HIS A 124 5.76 -5.87 -4.54
C HIS A 124 5.99 -7.38 -4.60
N PRO A 125 5.74 -8.04 -5.73
CA PRO A 125 6.25 -9.38 -5.93
C PRO A 125 7.75 -9.31 -6.25
N ALA A 126 8.50 -10.30 -5.76
CA ALA A 126 9.92 -10.43 -6.00
C ALA A 126 10.32 -11.90 -6.23
N VAL A 127 11.59 -12.08 -6.63
CA VAL A 127 12.30 -13.35 -6.69
C VAL A 127 13.63 -13.12 -5.98
N ASP A 128 13.92 -13.89 -4.94
CA ASP A 128 15.18 -13.83 -4.16
C ASP A 128 15.54 -12.45 -3.58
N VAL A 129 14.55 -11.55 -3.43
CA VAL A 129 14.74 -10.23 -2.82
C VAL A 129 13.71 -10.03 -1.71
N ARG A 130 14.21 -9.81 -0.49
CA ARG A 130 13.41 -9.47 0.69
C ARG A 130 13.65 -8.02 1.10
N ILE A 131 12.63 -7.20 0.99
CA ILE A 131 12.60 -5.83 1.50
C ILE A 131 11.46 -5.75 2.52
N ARG A 132 11.74 -5.16 3.68
CA ARG A 132 10.80 -4.91 4.78
C ARG A 132 11.20 -3.60 5.47
N GLU A 133 10.98 -2.50 4.78
CA GLU A 133 11.41 -1.18 5.24
C GLU A 133 10.21 -0.29 5.51
N SER A 134 10.34 0.65 6.45
CA SER A 134 9.30 1.63 6.72
C SER A 134 9.86 2.98 7.11
N VAL A 135 9.05 4.01 6.93
CA VAL A 135 9.32 5.37 7.39
C VAL A 135 8.04 5.95 7.98
N THR A 136 8.15 6.66 9.10
CA THR A 136 7.03 7.45 9.64
C THR A 136 7.16 8.89 9.20
N ILE A 137 6.14 9.41 8.52
CA ILE A 137 6.09 10.79 8.03
C ILE A 137 4.83 11.43 8.59
N GLN A 138 5.01 12.45 9.44
CA GLN A 138 3.90 13.22 10.04
C GLN A 138 2.86 12.32 10.71
N GLY A 139 3.30 11.31 11.47
CA GLY A 139 2.43 10.38 12.18
C GLY A 139 1.97 9.17 11.37
N HIS A 140 2.14 9.17 10.06
CA HIS A 140 1.76 8.04 9.21
C HIS A 140 2.94 7.14 8.88
N ALA A 141 2.85 5.86 9.23
CA ALA A 141 3.81 4.85 8.80
C ALA A 141 3.58 4.49 7.32
N ILE A 142 4.64 4.53 6.52
CA ILE A 142 4.63 4.10 5.12
C ILE A 142 5.68 2.99 4.98
N ALA A 143 5.21 1.79 4.66
CA ALA A 143 6.00 0.59 4.52
C ALA A 143 6.20 0.19 3.05
N PHE A 144 7.31 -0.49 2.79
CA PHE A 144 7.69 -1.05 1.50
C PHE A 144 8.08 -2.51 1.74
N ALA A 145 7.31 -3.43 1.16
CA ALA A 145 7.54 -4.86 1.35
C ALA A 145 7.61 -5.60 0.01
N THR A 146 8.46 -6.63 -0.04
CA THR A 146 8.39 -7.65 -1.09
C THR A 146 7.82 -8.95 -0.55
N VAL A 147 7.13 -9.68 -1.42
CA VAL A 147 6.76 -11.09 -1.22
C VAL A 147 7.46 -11.93 -2.29
N ASP A 148 8.19 -12.95 -1.88
CA ASP A 148 8.96 -13.79 -2.79
C ASP A 148 8.06 -14.89 -3.39
N LEU A 149 7.65 -14.70 -4.64
CA LEU A 149 6.74 -15.62 -5.32
C LEU A 149 7.43 -16.88 -5.86
N ALA A 150 8.76 -16.98 -5.79
CA ALA A 150 9.48 -18.20 -6.17
C ALA A 150 9.43 -19.28 -5.09
N GLN A 151 8.97 -18.93 -3.88
CA GLN A 151 8.88 -19.86 -2.75
C GLN A 151 7.65 -20.76 -2.83
N GLY A 152 7.65 -21.83 -2.01
CA GLY A 152 6.49 -22.70 -1.86
C GLY A 152 5.28 -21.96 -1.29
N ALA A 153 4.08 -22.35 -1.72
CA ALA A 153 2.82 -21.67 -1.38
C ALA A 153 2.59 -21.45 0.13
N ARG A 154 3.02 -22.40 0.97
CA ARG A 154 2.92 -22.27 2.44
C ARG A 154 3.77 -21.11 2.96
N THR A 155 4.96 -20.91 2.41
CA THR A 155 5.88 -19.84 2.82
C THR A 155 5.36 -18.49 2.33
N VAL A 156 4.92 -18.40 1.08
CA VAL A 156 4.28 -17.20 0.52
C VAL A 156 3.07 -16.79 1.36
N ARG A 157 2.22 -17.75 1.75
CA ARG A 157 1.08 -17.51 2.64
C ARG A 157 1.51 -16.95 3.99
N ALA A 158 2.50 -17.56 4.64
CA ALA A 158 2.99 -17.07 5.92
C ALA A 158 3.58 -15.66 5.81
N GLU A 159 4.35 -15.39 4.75
CA GLU A 159 4.94 -14.07 4.49
C GLU A 159 3.87 -13.01 4.23
N LEU A 160 2.85 -13.30 3.43
CA LEU A 160 1.74 -12.37 3.21
C LEU A 160 0.93 -12.10 4.49
N CYS A 161 0.63 -13.13 5.30
CA CYS A 161 -0.04 -12.91 6.59
C CYS A 161 0.78 -11.96 7.48
N ASP A 162 2.09 -12.20 7.56
CA ASP A 162 3.01 -11.38 8.34
C ASP A 162 3.05 -9.92 7.83
N ILE A 163 3.26 -9.70 6.53
CA ILE A 163 3.25 -8.36 5.91
C ILE A 163 1.96 -7.60 6.22
N LEU A 164 0.82 -8.25 5.97
CA LEU A 164 -0.50 -7.62 5.99
C LEU A 164 -1.02 -7.39 7.42
N SER A 165 -0.62 -8.22 8.38
CA SER A 165 -0.95 -8.02 9.80
C SER A 165 -0.30 -6.77 10.39
N GLY A 166 0.78 -6.30 9.77
CA GLY A 166 1.38 -4.99 10.01
C GLY A 166 1.86 -4.73 11.44
N THR A 167 2.15 -5.80 12.18
CA THR A 167 2.52 -5.76 13.59
C THR A 167 3.80 -4.94 13.86
N ASP A 168 4.64 -4.75 12.84
CA ASP A 168 5.99 -4.20 12.99
C ASP A 168 6.22 -2.85 12.29
N TRP A 169 5.23 -2.27 11.61
CA TRP A 169 5.42 -1.03 10.83
C TRP A 169 5.46 0.26 11.66
N GLY A 170 5.14 0.16 12.97
CA GLY A 170 4.99 1.31 13.88
C GLY A 170 5.95 1.34 15.08
N GLY A 171 6.97 0.48 15.12
CA GLY A 171 7.82 0.32 16.31
C GLY A 171 9.31 0.52 16.05
N ALA A 172 9.82 1.75 16.17
CA ALA A 172 11.16 2.08 16.68
C ALA A 172 11.54 3.56 16.48
N LEU A 173 10.80 4.50 17.10
CA LEU A 173 11.35 5.84 17.38
C LEU A 173 10.94 6.35 18.78
N GLU A 174 10.76 5.44 19.74
CA GLU A 174 10.94 5.77 21.16
C GLU A 174 12.28 5.17 21.61
N ARG A 175 13.36 5.95 21.42
CA ARG A 175 14.63 5.98 22.17
C ARG A 175 15.73 6.63 21.32
N ALA A 176 15.69 7.95 21.23
CA ALA A 176 16.90 8.76 21.15
C ALA A 176 16.56 10.16 21.68
N ASN A 177 17.09 10.44 22.87
CA ASN A 177 17.12 11.71 23.63
C ASN A 177 16.56 12.97 22.95
#